data_AF-A0A086PKS5-F1
#
_entry.id   AF-A0A086PKS5-F1
#
_cell.length_a   1.000
_cell.length_b   1.000
_cell.length_c   1.000
_cell.angle_alpha   90.00
_cell.angle_beta   90.00
_cell.angle_gamma   90.00
#
_symmetry.space_group_name_H-M   'P 1'
#
loop_
_entity.id
_entity.type
_entity.pdbx_description
1 polymer ?
#
loop_
_entity_poly.entity_id
_entity_poly.type
_entity_poly.pdbx_seq_one_letter_code
_entity_poly.pdbx_strand_id
1 'polypeptide(L)'
;MNLRDIFYFSRAAAVVRFCPQPLHQLGLLFWKAVHWLLRPGSSYEAAGTYVIRHFVLPHLSSWSEKFDMALLMYKKLRLLKQGKISAESLDSFAYQEVVLPGQILASVLKDALFSCLAKIRLHYLQEIRMLKNSGNDPTAAIYSNKFFDLATDRCCPEIAQKLSYFMATGNIRTTQLDLQQVRRFSLADC
;
A
#
# COMPACT_ATOMS: atom_id res chain seq x y z
N MET A 1 10.32 0.50 -4.56
CA MET A 1 10.34 -0.95 -4.82
C MET A 1 10.63 -1.10 -6.31
N ASN A 2 11.83 -1.56 -6.67
CA ASN A 2 12.35 -1.44 -8.03
C ASN A 2 11.76 -2.55 -8.91
N LEU A 3 11.32 -2.24 -10.14
CA LEU A 3 10.73 -3.20 -11.10
C LEU A 3 11.66 -4.37 -11.47
N ARG A 4 12.95 -4.29 -11.14
CA ARG A 4 13.93 -5.37 -11.32
C ARG A 4 13.76 -6.53 -10.32
N ASP A 5 13.19 -6.28 -9.15
CA ASP A 5 12.99 -7.32 -8.13
C ASP A 5 11.85 -8.30 -8.48
N ILE A 6 10.98 -7.93 -9.42
CA ILE A 6 9.88 -8.77 -9.91
C ILE A 6 10.42 -9.85 -10.86
N PHE A 7 11.44 -9.55 -11.67
CA PHE A 7 11.97 -10.47 -12.68
C PHE A 7 12.95 -11.51 -12.13
N TYR A 8 13.65 -11.24 -11.03
CA TYR A 8 14.51 -12.24 -10.38
C TYR A 8 13.73 -13.32 -9.62
N PHE A 9 12.44 -13.11 -9.35
CA PHE A 9 11.58 -14.12 -8.74
C PHE A 9 11.26 -15.30 -9.69
N SER A 10 11.53 -15.15 -11.00
CA SER A 10 11.18 -16.13 -12.03
C SER A 10 11.98 -17.44 -11.98
N ARG A 11 13.06 -17.54 -11.21
CA ARG A 11 13.93 -18.74 -11.21
C ARG A 11 13.71 -19.69 -10.03
N ALA A 12 12.90 -19.29 -9.04
CA ALA A 12 12.53 -20.15 -7.90
C ALA A 12 11.11 -20.76 -8.02
N ALA A 13 10.36 -20.44 -9.08
CA ALA A 13 8.98 -20.86 -9.28
C ALA A 13 8.79 -22.15 -10.10
N ALA A 14 9.86 -22.95 -10.29
CA ALA A 14 9.82 -24.15 -11.13
C ALA A 14 9.22 -25.40 -10.45
N VAL A 15 8.71 -25.30 -9.22
CA VAL A 15 7.97 -26.38 -8.55
C VAL A 15 6.70 -25.82 -7.91
N VAL A 16 5.85 -25.18 -8.71
CA VAL A 16 4.46 -24.94 -8.32
C VAL A 16 3.71 -26.26 -8.53
N ARG A 17 3.65 -27.08 -7.48
CA ARG A 17 2.63 -28.13 -7.39
C ARG A 17 1.27 -27.46 -7.61
N PHE A 18 0.49 -27.96 -8.58
CA PHE A 18 -0.86 -27.48 -8.85
C PHE A 18 -1.76 -27.72 -7.63
N CYS A 19 -1.82 -26.75 -6.72
CA CYS A 19 -2.95 -26.60 -5.83
C CYS A 19 -4.11 -26.04 -6.67
N PRO A 20 -5.34 -26.60 -6.62
CA PRO A 20 -6.44 -26.20 -7.50
C PRO A 20 -6.95 -24.77 -7.27
N GLN A 21 -6.45 -24.04 -6.27
CA GLN A 21 -6.91 -22.71 -5.90
C GLN A 21 -5.86 -21.63 -6.22
N PRO A 22 -6.02 -20.86 -7.32
CA PRO A 22 -5.03 -19.86 -7.75
C PRO A 22 -4.86 -18.71 -6.75
N LEU A 23 -5.90 -18.35 -6.01
CA LEU A 23 -5.84 -17.30 -4.98
C LEU A 23 -4.95 -17.69 -3.80
N HIS A 24 -4.97 -18.97 -3.40
CA HIS A 24 -4.10 -19.49 -2.37
C HIS A 24 -2.62 -19.36 -2.76
N GLN A 25 -2.30 -19.75 -4.00
CA GLN A 25 -0.95 -19.69 -4.53
C GLN A 25 -0.43 -18.24 -4.59
N LEU A 26 -1.27 -17.32 -5.04
CA LEU A 26 -0.94 -15.89 -5.05
C LEU A 26 -0.68 -15.37 -3.62
N GLY A 27 -1.55 -15.73 -2.68
CA GLY A 27 -1.39 -15.35 -1.28
C GLY A 27 -0.11 -15.87 -0.64
N LEU A 28 0.29 -17.11 -0.97
CA LEU A 28 1.53 -17.71 -0.48
C LEU A 28 2.78 -16.94 -0.96
N LEU A 29 2.77 -16.47 -2.21
CA LEU A 29 3.85 -15.67 -2.78
C LEU A 29 3.98 -14.30 -2.09
N PHE A 30 2.85 -13.62 -1.87
CA PHE A 30 2.83 -12.25 -1.32
C PHE A 30 2.70 -12.19 0.21
N TRP A 31 2.67 -13.35 0.89
CA TRP A 31 2.41 -13.42 2.33
C TRP A 31 3.35 -12.54 3.17
N LYS A 32 4.67 -12.63 2.92
CA LYS A 32 5.66 -11.85 3.68
C LYS A 32 5.40 -10.34 3.61
N ALA A 33 4.94 -9.84 2.46
CA ALA A 33 4.65 -8.42 2.26
C ALA A 33 3.28 -7.99 2.82
N VAL A 34 2.28 -8.87 2.79
CA VAL A 34 0.86 -8.50 3.04
C VAL A 34 0.32 -8.97 4.38
N HIS A 35 0.90 -9.99 5.01
CA HIS A 35 0.37 -10.60 6.25
C HIS A 35 0.13 -9.59 7.37
N TRP A 36 0.95 -8.53 7.45
CA TRP A 36 0.80 -7.51 8.48
C TRP A 36 -0.39 -6.58 8.21
N LEU A 37 -0.88 -6.43 6.97
CA LEU A 37 -2.09 -5.65 6.68
C LEU A 37 -3.37 -6.45 6.98
N LEU A 38 -3.27 -7.77 7.01
CA LEU A 38 -4.39 -8.67 7.28
C LEU A 38 -4.64 -8.85 8.77
N ARG A 39 -5.86 -9.29 9.11
CA ARG A 39 -6.22 -9.71 10.46
C ARG A 39 -5.38 -10.95 10.85
N PRO A 40 -4.87 -11.04 12.10
CA PRO A 40 -4.21 -12.24 12.57
C PRO A 40 -5.13 -13.46 12.42
N GLY A 41 -4.61 -14.54 11.82
CA GLY A 41 -5.38 -15.77 11.51
C GLY A 41 -6.02 -15.80 10.12
N SER A 42 -5.75 -14.83 9.24
CA SER A 42 -6.24 -14.85 7.85
C SER A 42 -5.65 -16.02 7.05
N SER A 43 -6.45 -16.60 6.14
CA SER A 43 -5.97 -17.61 5.20
C SER A 43 -5.12 -17.01 4.07
N TYR A 44 -4.31 -17.84 3.40
CA TYR A 44 -3.57 -17.41 2.20
C TYR A 44 -4.51 -16.98 1.06
N GLU A 45 -5.68 -17.59 0.93
CA GLU A 45 -6.69 -17.15 -0.05
C GLU A 45 -7.19 -15.73 0.20
N ALA A 46 -7.39 -15.37 1.47
CA ALA A 46 -7.75 -14.01 1.86
C ALA A 46 -6.63 -13.01 1.50
N ALA A 47 -5.37 -13.42 1.64
CA ALA A 47 -4.23 -12.62 1.20
C ALA A 47 -4.21 -12.42 -0.32
N GLY A 48 -4.44 -13.47 -1.11
CA GLY A 48 -4.54 -13.37 -2.57
C GLY A 48 -5.68 -12.45 -3.01
N THR A 49 -6.84 -12.56 -2.35
CA THR A 49 -8.00 -11.69 -2.56
C THR A 49 -7.67 -10.23 -2.22
N TYR A 50 -6.98 -9.99 -1.10
CA TYR A 50 -6.54 -8.66 -0.70
C TYR A 50 -5.61 -8.03 -1.74
N VAL A 51 -4.65 -8.80 -2.26
CA VAL A 51 -3.71 -8.33 -3.28
C VAL A 51 -4.44 -7.88 -4.55
N ILE A 52 -5.32 -8.72 -5.09
CA ILE A 52 -6.04 -8.37 -6.32
C ILE A 52 -6.98 -7.19 -6.09
N ARG A 53 -7.59 -7.08 -4.91
CA ARG A 53 -8.48 -5.95 -4.59
C ARG A 53 -7.74 -4.61 -4.56
N HIS A 54 -6.55 -4.55 -3.95
CA HIS A 54 -5.86 -3.28 -3.68
C HIS A 54 -4.77 -2.92 -4.70
N PHE A 55 -4.21 -3.89 -5.42
CA PHE A 55 -3.07 -3.64 -6.34
C PHE A 55 -3.42 -3.80 -7.82
N VAL A 56 -4.44 -4.59 -8.17
CA VAL A 56 -4.84 -4.82 -9.56
C VAL A 56 -6.10 -4.02 -9.86
N LEU A 57 -5.99 -2.99 -10.71
CA LEU A 57 -7.10 -2.11 -11.10
C LEU A 57 -7.96 -1.69 -9.89
N PRO A 58 -7.39 -0.95 -8.92
CA PRO A 58 -8.07 -0.66 -7.65
C PRO A 58 -9.31 0.24 -7.79
N HIS A 59 -9.46 0.93 -8.92
CA HIS A 59 -10.64 1.73 -9.23
C HIS A 59 -11.89 0.88 -9.51
N LEU A 60 -11.73 -0.42 -9.79
CA LEU A 60 -12.84 -1.35 -10.03
C LEU A 60 -13.13 -2.19 -8.80
N SER A 61 -14.41 -2.39 -8.50
CA SER A 61 -14.85 -3.13 -7.32
C SER A 61 -15.13 -4.62 -7.62
N SER A 62 -15.67 -4.92 -8.82
CA SER A 62 -16.06 -6.26 -9.24
C SER A 62 -14.94 -7.01 -9.95
N TRP A 63 -14.88 -8.33 -9.75
CA TRP A 63 -13.93 -9.21 -10.44
C TRP A 63 -14.19 -9.31 -11.95
N SER A 64 -15.46 -9.28 -12.36
CA SER A 64 -15.82 -9.32 -13.79
C SER A 64 -15.31 -8.08 -14.51
N GLU A 65 -15.55 -6.90 -13.95
CA GLU A 65 -15.08 -5.62 -14.53
C GLU A 65 -13.57 -5.57 -14.64
N LYS A 66 -12.85 -6.06 -13.62
CA LYS A 66 -11.38 -6.17 -13.66
C LYS A 66 -10.91 -7.08 -14.79
N PHE A 67 -11.58 -8.20 -15.00
CA PHE A 67 -11.27 -9.13 -16.08
C PHE A 67 -11.54 -8.50 -17.45
N ASP A 68 -12.70 -7.87 -17.63
CA ASP A 68 -13.10 -7.23 -18.88
C ASP A 68 -12.15 -6.08 -19.25
N MET A 69 -11.77 -5.26 -18.27
CA MET A 69 -10.80 -4.19 -18.46
C MET A 69 -9.40 -4.72 -18.78
N ALA A 70 -8.94 -5.79 -18.12
CA ALA A 70 -7.67 -6.42 -18.45
C ALA A 70 -7.68 -7.00 -19.88
N LEU A 71 -8.80 -7.58 -20.32
CA LEU A 71 -8.97 -8.07 -21.68
C LEU A 71 -8.95 -6.92 -22.70
N LEU A 72 -9.58 -5.79 -22.37
CA LEU A 72 -9.55 -4.58 -23.20
C LEU A 72 -8.12 -4.03 -23.34
N MET A 73 -7.37 -3.95 -22.24
CA MET A 73 -5.95 -3.53 -22.24
C MET A 73 -5.09 -4.48 -23.09
N TYR A 74 -5.32 -5.80 -22.99
CA TYR A 74 -4.63 -6.79 -23.82
C TYR A 74 -4.96 -6.63 -25.32
N LYS A 75 -6.24 -6.42 -25.67
CA LYS A 75 -6.65 -6.14 -27.05
C LYS A 75 -5.98 -4.87 -27.58
N LYS A 76 -5.96 -3.78 -26.79
CA LYS A 76 -5.28 -2.52 -27.14
C LYS A 76 -3.78 -2.75 -27.39
N LEU A 77 -3.10 -3.51 -26.52
CA LEU A 77 -1.68 -3.86 -26.68
C LEU A 77 -1.41 -4.64 -27.99
N ARG A 78 -2.28 -5.59 -28.34
CA ARG A 78 -2.15 -6.35 -29.60
C ARG A 78 -2.36 -5.46 -30.84
N LEU A 79 -3.35 -4.59 -30.82
CA LEU A 79 -3.62 -3.66 -31.92
C LEU A 79 -2.46 -2.67 -32.09
N LEU A 80 -1.87 -2.19 -31.00
CA LEU A 80 -0.69 -1.33 -31.01
C LEU A 80 0.51 -2.05 -31.65
N LYS A 81 0.78 -3.30 -31.24
CA LYS A 81 1.85 -4.12 -31.82
C LYS A 81 1.64 -4.39 -33.32
N GLN A 82 0.39 -4.49 -33.77
CA GLN A 82 0.05 -4.65 -35.19
C GLN A 82 0.09 -3.33 -35.98
N GLY A 83 0.34 -2.18 -35.34
CA GLY A 83 0.33 -0.87 -35.98
C GLY A 83 -1.05 -0.39 -36.41
N LYS A 84 -2.13 -0.99 -35.91
CA LYS A 84 -3.52 -0.61 -36.25
C LYS A 84 -4.01 0.62 -35.48
N ILE A 85 -3.33 0.96 -34.38
CA ILE A 85 -3.58 2.15 -33.58
C ILE A 85 -2.27 2.91 -33.39
N SER A 86 -2.34 4.24 -33.33
CA SER A 86 -1.20 5.09 -33.03
C SER A 86 -0.79 4.97 -31.56
N ALA A 87 0.51 5.11 -31.28
CA ALA A 87 0.99 5.24 -29.91
C ALA A 87 0.50 6.56 -29.29
N GLU A 88 0.12 6.52 -28.02
CA GLU A 88 -0.30 7.69 -27.26
C GLU A 88 0.93 8.47 -26.79
N SER A 89 0.95 9.79 -27.02
CA SER A 89 2.02 10.66 -26.53
C SER A 89 1.72 11.13 -25.11
N LEU A 90 2.68 10.96 -24.20
CA LEU A 90 2.58 11.45 -22.81
C LEU A 90 2.60 12.98 -22.72
N ASP A 91 3.03 13.66 -23.78
CA ASP A 91 3.06 15.12 -23.86
C ASP A 91 1.71 15.71 -24.29
N SER A 92 0.75 14.87 -24.71
CA SER A 92 -0.58 15.33 -25.07
C SER A 92 -1.38 15.68 -23.82
N PHE A 93 -1.91 16.91 -23.77
CA PHE A 93 -2.82 17.36 -22.71
C PHE A 93 -4.05 16.46 -22.53
N ALA A 94 -4.44 15.69 -23.55
CA ALA A 94 -5.55 14.74 -23.46
C ALA A 94 -5.30 13.58 -22.48
N TYR A 95 -4.03 13.26 -22.17
CA TYR A 95 -3.63 12.17 -21.27
C TYR A 95 -3.00 12.67 -19.97
N GLN A 96 -3.02 13.97 -19.72
CA GLN A 96 -2.46 14.58 -18.52
C GLN A 96 -3.56 14.98 -17.56
N GLU A 97 -3.34 14.71 -16.27
CA GLU A 97 -4.18 15.20 -15.19
C GLU A 97 -3.41 16.21 -14.33
N VAL A 98 -4.14 17.21 -13.81
CA VAL A 98 -3.56 18.19 -12.89
C VAL A 98 -3.83 17.73 -11.47
N VAL A 99 -2.76 17.41 -10.75
CA VAL A 99 -2.84 17.06 -9.33
C VAL A 99 -2.95 18.34 -8.49
N LEU A 100 -4.05 18.47 -7.75
CA LEU A 100 -4.31 19.65 -6.94
C LEU A 100 -3.50 19.62 -5.64
N PRO A 101 -3.09 20.79 -5.10
CA PRO A 101 -2.35 20.85 -3.84
C PRO A 101 -3.11 20.21 -2.67
N GLY A 102 -4.45 20.28 -2.68
CA GLY A 102 -5.28 19.60 -1.68
C GLY A 102 -5.18 18.08 -1.72
N GLN A 103 -5.05 17.47 -2.90
CA GLN A 103 -4.85 16.03 -3.05
C GLN A 103 -3.47 15.62 -2.53
N ILE A 104 -2.46 16.45 -2.77
CA ILE A 104 -1.11 16.24 -2.25
C ILE A 104 -1.12 16.29 -0.72
N LEU A 105 -1.74 17.32 -0.14
CA LEU A 105 -1.85 17.47 1.31
C LEU A 105 -2.62 16.30 1.95
N ALA A 106 -3.72 15.88 1.33
CA ALA A 106 -4.52 14.73 1.78
C ALA A 106 -3.70 13.43 1.78
N SER A 107 -2.84 13.23 0.78
CA SER A 107 -1.97 12.05 0.73
C SER A 107 -0.92 12.04 1.84
N VAL A 108 -0.31 13.20 2.14
CA VAL A 108 0.68 13.34 3.21
C VAL A 108 0.02 13.08 4.56
N LEU A 109 -1.18 13.64 4.77
CA LEU A 109 -1.98 13.40 5.97
C LEU A 109 -2.36 11.92 6.11
N LYS A 110 -2.83 11.29 5.03
CA LYS A 110 -3.23 9.88 5.04
C LYS A 110 -2.03 8.97 5.35
N ASP A 111 -0.83 9.27 4.86
CA ASP A 111 0.38 8.53 5.23
C ASP A 111 0.84 8.79 6.67
N ALA A 112 0.68 10.01 7.18
CA ALA A 112 0.96 10.33 8.57
C ALA A 112 0.03 9.56 9.52
N LEU A 113 -1.27 9.51 9.22
CA LEU A 113 -2.27 8.74 9.96
C LEU A 113 -2.00 7.24 9.90
N PHE A 114 -1.72 6.71 8.71
CA PHE A 114 -1.41 5.29 8.54
C PHE A 114 -0.16 4.88 9.34
N SER A 115 0.90 5.70 9.28
CA SER A 115 2.11 5.49 10.06
C SER A 115 1.86 5.55 11.58
N CYS A 116 1.00 6.45 12.04
CA CYS A 116 0.63 6.56 13.45
C CYS A 116 -0.09 5.28 13.93
N LEU A 117 -1.12 4.85 13.19
CA LEU A 117 -1.87 3.62 13.50
C LEU A 117 -0.98 2.37 13.45
N ALA A 118 -0.06 2.29 12.48
CA ALA A 118 0.90 1.19 12.40
C ALA A 118 1.83 1.14 13.61
N LYS A 119 2.29 2.30 14.12
CA LYS A 119 3.10 2.40 15.34
C LYS A 119 2.33 2.01 16.59
N ILE A 120 1.09 2.49 16.73
CA ILE A 120 0.21 2.09 17.84
C ILE A 120 0.06 0.57 17.86
N ARG A 121 -0.25 -0.05 16.71
CA ARG A 121 -0.33 -1.52 16.60
C ARG A 121 0.99 -2.20 17.00
N LEU A 122 2.14 -1.66 16.60
CA LEU A 122 3.44 -2.21 16.98
C LEU A 122 3.66 -2.16 18.50
N HIS A 123 3.29 -1.05 19.16
CA HIS A 123 3.36 -0.92 20.62
C HIS A 123 2.51 -1.98 21.33
N TYR A 124 1.27 -2.20 20.88
CA TYR A 124 0.43 -3.29 21.40
C TYR A 124 1.08 -4.66 21.21
N LEU A 125 1.63 -4.93 20.02
CA LEU A 125 2.29 -6.21 19.74
C LEU A 125 3.54 -6.44 20.60
N GLN A 126 4.31 -5.38 20.88
CA GLN A 126 5.47 -5.44 21.76
C GLN A 126 5.04 -5.73 23.21
N GLU A 127 4.04 -5.00 23.72
CA GLU A 127 3.52 -5.18 25.07
C GLU A 127 2.98 -6.60 25.30
N ILE A 128 2.17 -7.11 24.36
CA ILE A 128 1.64 -8.47 24.40
C ILE A 128 2.78 -9.51 24.44
N ARG A 129 3.86 -9.29 23.70
CA ARG A 129 5.03 -10.19 23.71
C ARG A 129 5.75 -10.15 25.05
N MET A 130 5.94 -8.96 25.62
CA MET A 130 6.59 -8.79 26.93
C MET A 130 5.79 -9.49 28.04
N LEU A 131 4.47 -9.28 28.09
CA LEU A 131 3.60 -9.91 29.10
C LEU A 131 3.58 -11.43 29.01
N LYS A 132 3.51 -11.97 27.79
CA LYS A 132 3.62 -13.42 27.57
C LYS A 132 4.94 -13.99 28.06
N ASN A 133 6.05 -13.28 27.85
CA ASN A 133 7.38 -13.71 28.32
C ASN A 133 7.48 -13.65 29.85
N SER A 134 6.78 -12.73 30.51
CA SER A 134 6.71 -12.61 31.96
C SER A 134 5.70 -13.56 32.63
N GLY A 135 4.96 -14.36 31.86
CA GLY A 135 3.93 -15.27 32.38
C GLY A 135 2.64 -14.57 32.82
N ASN A 136 2.46 -13.29 32.48
CA ASN A 136 1.26 -12.52 32.82
C ASN A 136 0.20 -12.63 31.71
N ASP A 137 -1.08 -12.54 32.09
CA ASP A 137 -2.18 -12.58 31.13
C ASP A 137 -2.18 -11.33 30.22
N PRO A 138 -2.00 -11.50 28.89
CA PRO A 138 -1.91 -10.36 27.96
C PRO A 138 -3.25 -9.65 27.75
N THR A 139 -4.36 -10.28 28.14
CA THR A 139 -5.73 -9.79 27.97
C THR A 139 -5.93 -8.47 28.72
N ALA A 140 -5.35 -8.32 29.91
CA ALA A 140 -5.52 -7.12 30.74
C ALA A 140 -4.95 -5.85 30.07
N ALA A 141 -3.84 -5.97 29.33
CA ALA A 141 -3.24 -4.83 28.63
C ALA A 141 -4.01 -4.40 27.39
N ILE A 142 -4.69 -5.34 26.71
CA ILE A 142 -5.49 -5.06 25.51
C ILE A 142 -6.73 -4.22 25.86
N TYR A 143 -7.35 -4.48 27.01
CA TYR A 143 -8.56 -3.77 27.45
C TYR A 143 -8.26 -2.53 28.31
N SER A 144 -6.99 -2.20 28.55
CA SER A 144 -6.61 -1.08 29.41
C SER A 144 -6.66 0.24 28.66
N ASN A 145 -7.60 1.13 29.05
CA ASN A 145 -7.66 2.49 28.53
C ASN A 145 -6.36 3.27 28.79
N LYS A 146 -5.70 3.03 29.94
CA LYS A 146 -4.44 3.70 30.29
C LYS A 146 -3.32 3.44 29.27
N PHE A 147 -3.26 2.21 28.75
CA PHE A 147 -2.27 1.85 27.74
C PHE A 147 -2.62 2.45 26.38
N PHE A 148 -3.91 2.50 26.05
CA PHE A 148 -4.38 3.18 24.85
C PHE A 148 -4.01 4.67 24.86
N ASP A 149 -4.26 5.37 25.97
CA ASP A 149 -3.93 6.79 26.13
C ASP A 149 -2.41 7.01 25.98
N LEU A 150 -1.60 6.19 26.68
CA LEU A 150 -0.14 6.24 26.59
C LEU A 150 0.40 6.02 25.16
N ALA A 151 -0.14 5.03 24.44
CA ALA A 151 0.28 4.73 23.07
C ALA A 151 -0.12 5.87 22.11
N THR A 152 -1.30 6.45 22.31
CA THR A 152 -1.84 7.54 21.50
C THR A 152 -1.04 8.82 21.71
N ASP A 153 -0.78 9.22 22.95
CA ASP A 153 0.00 10.42 23.29
C ASP A 153 1.41 10.39 22.71
N ARG A 154 2.01 9.20 22.63
CA ARG A 154 3.34 9.01 22.03
C ARG A 154 3.34 9.10 20.50
N CYS A 155 2.27 8.64 19.84
CA CYS A 155 2.25 8.49 18.39
C CYS A 155 1.59 9.66 17.64
N CYS A 156 0.55 10.26 18.23
CA CYS A 156 -0.23 11.32 17.59
C CYS A 156 0.55 12.61 17.24
N PRO A 157 1.55 13.07 18.02
CA PRO A 157 2.31 14.27 17.69
C PRO A 157 3.04 14.18 16.34
N GLU A 158 3.39 12.97 15.89
CA GLU A 158 4.07 12.77 14.61
C GLU A 158 3.23 13.21 13.40
N ILE A 159 1.91 13.20 13.53
CA ILE A 159 1.01 13.61 12.45
C ILE A 159 1.24 15.09 12.13
N ALA A 160 1.21 15.93 13.17
CA ALA A 160 1.47 17.36 13.04
C ALA A 160 2.90 17.62 12.55
N GLN A 161 3.90 16.92 13.11
CA GLN A 161 5.30 17.10 12.71
C GLN A 161 5.54 16.79 11.23
N LYS A 162 4.97 15.70 10.71
CA LYS A 162 5.10 15.34 9.28
C LYS A 162 4.43 16.38 8.38
N LEU A 163 3.28 16.89 8.78
CA LEU A 163 2.55 17.91 8.04
C LEU A 163 3.31 19.24 8.00
N SER A 164 3.79 19.71 9.17
CA SER A 164 4.60 20.92 9.28
C SER A 164 5.91 20.79 8.50
N TYR A 165 6.58 19.64 8.55
CA TYR A 165 7.78 19.39 7.74
C TYR A 165 7.51 19.47 6.25
N PHE A 166 6.41 18.88 5.78
CA PHE A 166 6.00 18.96 4.37
C PHE A 166 5.74 20.41 3.97
N MET A 167 4.98 21.18 4.76
CA MET A 167 4.69 22.59 4.47
C MET A 167 5.96 23.44 4.44
N ALA A 168 6.85 23.25 5.42
CA ALA A 168 8.07 24.03 5.56
C ALA A 168 9.12 23.74 4.47
N THR A 169 9.23 22.49 4.01
CA THR A 169 10.34 22.07 3.11
C THR A 169 9.89 21.68 1.70
N GLY A 170 8.60 21.48 1.48
CA GLY A 170 8.05 21.03 0.20
C GLY A 170 8.52 19.65 -0.21
N ASN A 171 9.06 18.86 0.73
CA ASN A 171 9.59 17.52 0.50
C ASN A 171 8.55 16.46 0.89
N ILE A 172 8.26 15.58 -0.04
CA ILE A 172 7.24 14.54 0.11
C ILE A 172 7.93 13.21 0.42
N ARG A 173 7.54 12.56 1.53
CA ARG A 173 7.97 11.21 1.90
C ARG A 173 6.75 10.29 2.07
N THR A 174 5.90 10.25 1.04
CA THR A 174 4.73 9.35 0.99
C THR A 174 4.93 8.27 -0.07
N THR A 175 4.38 7.09 0.20
CA THR A 175 4.31 5.98 -0.77
C THR A 175 2.92 5.89 -1.41
N GLN A 176 2.00 6.79 -1.04
CA GLN A 176 0.63 6.83 -1.53
C GLN A 176 0.45 7.64 -2.81
N LEU A 177 1.39 8.52 -3.13
CA LEU A 177 1.42 9.23 -4.40
C LEU A 177 2.43 8.58 -5.34
N ASP A 178 1.99 8.26 -6.55
CA ASP A 178 2.85 7.74 -7.62
C ASP A 178 3.39 8.91 -8.47
N LEU A 179 3.98 9.90 -7.79
CA LEU A 179 4.61 11.05 -8.43
C LEU A 179 6.08 10.78 -8.67
N GLN A 180 6.56 11.14 -9.86
CA GLN A 180 7.99 11.06 -10.19
C GLN A 180 8.81 12.15 -9.48
N GLN A 181 8.18 13.28 -9.15
CA GLN A 181 8.79 14.38 -8.39
C GLN A 181 8.62 14.16 -6.89
N VAL A 182 9.69 14.37 -6.11
CA VAL A 182 9.72 14.11 -4.66
C VAL A 182 9.91 15.40 -3.83
N ARG A 183 10.36 16.50 -4.44
CA ARG A 183 10.70 17.77 -3.76
C ARG A 183 10.07 18.96 -4.47
N ARG A 184 10.11 20.14 -3.84
CA ARG A 184 9.64 21.43 -4.41
C ARG A 184 8.12 21.50 -4.62
N PHE A 185 7.36 20.96 -3.67
CA PHE A 185 5.89 21.05 -3.67
C PHE A 185 5.34 22.24 -2.89
N SER A 186 6.15 22.85 -2.00
CA SER A 186 5.89 24.18 -1.46
C SER A 186 7.00 25.12 -1.92
N LEU A 187 6.61 26.35 -2.24
CA LEU A 187 7.52 27.45 -2.53
C LEU A 187 7.59 28.31 -1.27
N ALA A 188 8.77 28.44 -0.70
CA ALA A 188 9.05 29.36 0.40
C ALA A 188 9.90 30.56 -0.06
N ASP A 189 10.09 30.73 -1.38
CA ASP A 189 10.84 31.83 -1.96
C ASP A 189 9.87 32.94 -2.40
N CYS A 190 9.66 33.91 -1.52
CA CYS A 190 9.30 35.30 -1.79
C CYS A 190 10.11 36.19 -0.85
#